data_AF-A0A420Z868-F1
#
_entry.id   AF-A0A420Z868-F1
#
_cell.length_a   1.000
_cell.length_b   1.000
_cell.length_c   1.000
_cell.angle_alpha   90.00
_cell.angle_beta   90.00
_cell.angle_gamma   90.00
#
_symmetry.space_group_name_H-M   'P 1'
#
loop_
_entity.id
_entity.type
_entity.pdbx_description
1 polymer ?
#
loop_
_entity_poly.entity_id
_entity_poly.type
_entity_poly.pdbx_seq_one_letter_code
_entity_poly.pdbx_strand_id
1 'polypeptide(L)' 'MAEKKQPKFKKLPAHIAIIMDGNGRWASARHLPRMAGHRAGTENLRRIITTCVEFGIQ' A
#
# COMPACT_ATOMS: atom_id res chain seq x y z
N MET A 1 -11.21 20.70 -7.84
CA MET A 1 -10.49 20.29 -6.62
C MET A 1 -11.05 18.93 -6.22
N ALA A 2 -10.24 17.87 -6.16
CA ALA A 2 -10.74 16.53 -5.86
C ALA A 2 -11.26 16.47 -4.41
N GLU A 3 -12.45 15.91 -4.23
CA GLU A 3 -13.09 15.73 -2.92
C GLU A 3 -12.21 14.81 -2.05
N LYS A 4 -11.69 15.33 -0.93
CA LYS A 4 -10.88 14.53 0.01
C LYS A 4 -11.77 13.47 0.64
N LYS A 5 -11.51 12.20 0.33
CA LYS A 5 -12.24 11.07 0.87
C LYS A 5 -11.95 10.96 2.37
N GLN A 6 -12.85 11.46 3.22
CA GLN A 6 -12.65 11.39 4.66
C GLN A 6 -12.91 9.96 5.19
N PRO A 7 -12.03 9.42 6.04
CA PRO A 7 -12.25 8.10 6.64
C PRO A 7 -13.47 8.14 7.57
N LYS A 8 -14.34 7.13 7.46
CA LYS A 8 -15.56 6.98 8.27
C LYS A 8 -15.32 6.66 9.75
N PHE A 9 -14.06 6.58 10.19
CA PHE A 9 -13.69 6.16 11.53
C PHE A 9 -13.51 7.36 12.45
N LYS A 10 -14.16 7.35 13.62
CA LYS A 10 -14.04 8.42 14.63
C LYS A 10 -12.63 8.57 15.22
N LYS A 11 -11.80 7.51 15.14
CA LYS A 11 -10.40 7.50 15.57
C LYS A 11 -9.58 6.70 14.57
N LEU A 12 -8.46 7.25 14.13
CA LEU A 12 -7.47 6.57 13.31
C LEU A 12 -6.28 6.14 14.16
N PRO A 13 -5.60 5.03 13.81
CA PRO A 13 -4.34 4.67 14.44
C PRO A 13 -3.30 5.75 14.15
N ALA A 14 -2.50 6.09 15.17
CA ALA A 14 -1.39 7.02 15.02
C ALA A 14 -0.25 6.39 14.21
N HIS A 15 0.03 5.10 14.41
CA HIS A 15 1.14 4.39 13.76
C HIS A 15 0.67 3.02 13.25
N ILE A 16 1.14 2.64 12.06
CA ILE A 16 0.83 1.34 11.43
C ILE A 16 2.13 0.69 10.98
N ALA A 17 2.34 -0.57 11.37
CA ALA A 17 3.41 -1.41 10.84
C ALA A 17 2.81 -2.47 9.90
N ILE A 18 3.40 -2.64 8.72
CA ILE A 18 2.95 -3.60 7.70
C ILE A 18 4.12 -4.49 7.31
N ILE A 19 3.93 -5.81 7.42
CA ILE A 19 4.84 -6.79 6.83
C ILE A 19 4.35 -7.08 5.41
N MET A 20 5.08 -6.58 4.42
CA MET A 20 4.78 -6.88 3.01
C MET A 20 5.33 -8.25 2.64
N ASP A 21 4.45 -9.22 2.37
CA ASP A 21 4.80 -10.54 1.85
C ASP A 21 4.04 -10.84 0.54
N GLY A 22 4.53 -11.79 -0.24
CA GLY A 22 3.82 -12.34 -1.39
C GLY A 22 4.26 -11.81 -2.75
N ASN A 23 5.20 -10.87 -2.82
CA ASN A 23 5.69 -10.31 -4.10
C ASN A 23 6.21 -11.40 -5.06
N GLY A 24 6.93 -12.39 -4.54
CA GLY A 24 7.40 -13.54 -5.32
C GLY A 24 6.24 -14.41 -5.83
N ARG A 25 5.30 -14.78 -4.95
CA ARG A 25 4.10 -15.56 -5.31
C ARG A 25 3.23 -14.83 -6.33
N TRP A 26 3.10 -13.51 -6.19
CA TRP A 26 2.37 -12.65 -7.12
C TRP A 26 2.96 -12.67 -8.53
N ALA A 27 4.29 -12.65 -8.64
CA ALA A 27 4.99 -12.73 -9.92
C ALA A 27 4.88 -14.14 -10.53
N SER A 28 5.08 -15.18 -9.73
CA SER A 28 4.95 -16.58 -10.18
C SER A 28 3.56 -16.90 -10.71
N ALA A 29 2.50 -16.45 -10.02
CA ALA A 29 1.11 -16.63 -10.46
C ALA A 29 0.79 -15.94 -11.80
N ARG A 30 1.65 -15.02 -12.25
CA ARG A 30 1.51 -14.27 -13.50
C ARG A 30 2.53 -14.68 -14.56
N HIS A 31 3.32 -15.74 -14.30
CA HIS A 31 4.41 -16.17 -15.18
C HIS A 31 5.43 -15.04 -15.43
N LEU A 32 5.66 -14.19 -14.43
CA LEU A 32 6.60 -13.07 -14.50
C LEU A 32 7.88 -13.35 -13.70
N PRO A 33 9.01 -12.73 -14.07
CA PRO A 33 10.23 -12.76 -13.26
C PRO A 33 10.00 -12.18 -11.87
N ARG A 34 10.73 -12.68 -10.86
CA ARG A 34 10.65 -12.21 -9.45
C ARG A 34 10.83 -10.69 -9.31
N MET A 35 11.69 -10.09 -10.15
CA MET A 35 11.90 -8.63 -10.18
C MET A 35 10.63 -7.84 -10.50
N ALA A 36 9.72 -8.39 -11.31
CA ALA A 36 8.43 -7.75 -11.57
C ALA A 36 7.57 -7.70 -10.30
N GLY A 37 7.61 -8.75 -9.47
CA GLY A 37 6.97 -8.77 -8.15
C GLY A 37 7.54 -7.72 -7.20
N HIS A 38 8.86 -7.53 -7.19
CA HIS A 38 9.49 -6.47 -6.39
C HIS A 38 9.02 -5.08 -6.84
N ARG A 39 8.99 -4.80 -8.14
CA ARG A 39 8.47 -3.53 -8.68
C ARG A 39 7.01 -3.30 -8.32
N ALA A 40 6.16 -4.34 -8.46
CA ALA A 40 4.76 -4.27 -8.06
C ALA A 40 4.60 -3.99 -6.56
N GLY A 41 5.43 -4.62 -5.72
CA GLY A 41 5.48 -4.35 -4.28
C GLY A 41 5.82 -2.90 -3.96
N THR A 42 6.82 -2.32 -4.63
CA THR A 42 7.19 -0.90 -4.46
C THR A 42 6.05 0.05 -4.85
N GLU A 43 5.37 -0.22 -5.96
CA GLU A 43 4.25 0.61 -6.39
C GLU A 43 3.05 0.51 -5.43
N ASN A 44 2.81 -0.69 -4.88
CA ASN A 44 1.80 -0.87 -3.84
C ASN A 44 2.15 -0.12 -2.55
N LEU A 45 3.43 -0.17 -2.13
CA LEU A 45 3.92 0.58 -0.97
C LEU A 45 3.71 2.09 -1.16
N ARG A 46 4.03 2.64 -2.33
CA ARG A 46 3.80 4.05 -2.65
C ARG A 46 2.34 4.44 -2.44
N ARG A 47 1.40 3.65 -2.97
CA ARG A 47 -0.04 3.89 -2.81
C ARG A 47 -0.47 3.88 -1.34
N ILE A 48 0.02 2.91 -0.56
CA ILE A 48 -0.28 2.81 0.87
C ILE A 48 0.21 4.07 1.61
N ILE A 49 1.46 4.46 1.40
CA ILE A 49 2.05 5.64 2.06
C ILE A 49 1.25 6.90 1.70
N THR A 50 0.93 7.10 0.42
CA THR A 50 0.12 8.25 -0.02
C THR A 50 -1.23 8.27 0.68
N THR A 51 -1.92 7.13 0.78
CA THR A 51 -3.21 7.04 1.49
C THR A 51 -3.07 7.30 2.99
N CYS A 52 -2.01 6.80 3.64
CA CYS A 52 -1.76 7.09 5.06
C CYS A 52 -1.61 8.59 5.32
N VAL A 53 -0.87 9.29 4.47
CA VAL A 53 -0.71 10.76 4.53
C VAL A 53 -2.04 11.47 4.29
N GLU A 54 -2.81 11.05 3.27
CA GLU A 54 -4.13 11.63 2.96
C GLU A 54 -5.13 11.49 4.12
N PHE A 55 -5.03 10.39 4.88
CA PHE A 55 -5.88 10.13 6.05
C PHE A 55 -5.35 10.74 7.35
N GLY A 56 -4.13 11.30 7.36
CA GLY A 56 -3.53 11.89 8.55
C GLY A 56 -3.03 10.88 9.58
N ILE A 57 -2.62 9.68 9.13
CA ILE A 57 -1.86 8.72 9.94
C ILE A 57 -0.42 9.26 10.08
N GLN A 58 0.19 9.12 11.26
CA GLN A 58 1.45 9.78 11.67
C GLN A 58 2.68 8.86 11.59
#